data_AF-A0ABD1IZT0-F1
#
_entry.id   AF-A0ABD1IZT0-F1
#
_cell.length_a   1.000
_cell.length_b   1.000
_cell.length_c   1.000
_cell.angle_alpha   90.00
_cell.angle_beta   90.00
_cell.angle_gamma   90.00
#
_symmetry.space_group_name_H-M   'P 1'
#
loop_
_entity.id
_entity.type
_entity.pdbx_description
1 polymer ?
#
loop_
_entity_poly.entity_id
_entity_poly.type
_entity_poly.pdbx_seq_one_letter_code
_entity_poly.pdbx_strand_id
1 'polypeptide(L)'
;MVLIIHGFPSDIAALRFEWAWQHPSYSRRLSHVGKRIRRESSLHFHWRVVSHMLRVPPWSRLPLTVRWLRAEYHLKFDAALWPPSHMPVAFGAVRAKKKRPVGDGVASQEQREEEEQEVKERCKLCLETVKSSDKLSCFLPSCDTVCHLICLAKHFLKPEDNHLLPVEGRCPGCQRSLLWGNLIRHKNRCYDDLEEMATVPLSQELC
;
A
#
# COMPACT_ATOMS: atom_id res chain seq x y z
N MET A 1 -14.23 16.73 4.37
CA MET A 1 -13.74 15.41 4.80
C MET A 1 -12.63 15.62 5.81
N VAL A 2 -12.64 14.90 6.94
CA VAL A 2 -11.64 15.07 8.04
C VAL A 2 -10.57 13.97 8.04
N LEU A 3 -10.95 12.76 7.62
CA LEU A 3 -10.13 11.56 7.57
C LEU A 3 -10.42 10.84 6.26
N ILE A 4 -9.40 10.22 5.68
CA ILE A 4 -9.55 9.26 4.58
C ILE A 4 -8.65 8.04 4.82
N ILE A 5 -9.06 6.90 4.27
CA ILE A 5 -8.22 5.72 4.12
C ILE A 5 -7.96 5.56 2.63
N HIS A 6 -6.70 5.40 2.24
CA HIS A 6 -6.31 5.24 0.83
C HIS A 6 -5.17 4.24 0.67
N GLY A 7 -4.75 3.97 -0.57
CA GLY A 7 -3.77 2.93 -0.89
C GLY A 7 -4.38 1.56 -1.23
N PHE A 8 -5.69 1.50 -1.48
CA PHE A 8 -6.37 0.27 -1.91
C PHE A 8 -5.81 -0.23 -3.26
N PRO A 9 -5.72 -1.55 -3.46
CA PRO A 9 -5.21 -2.13 -4.70
C PRO A 9 -6.20 -2.00 -5.88
N SER A 10 -7.48 -1.71 -5.61
CA SER A 10 -8.52 -1.51 -6.61
C SER A 10 -9.72 -0.77 -6.03
N ASP A 11 -10.55 -0.21 -6.92
CA ASP A 11 -11.79 0.46 -6.55
C ASP A 11 -12.76 -0.51 -5.87
N ILE A 12 -12.79 -1.77 -6.31
CA ILE A 12 -13.61 -2.83 -5.67
C ILE A 12 -13.17 -3.06 -4.22
N ALA A 13 -11.86 -3.08 -3.95
CA ALA A 13 -11.36 -3.23 -2.58
C ALA A 13 -11.74 -2.03 -1.70
N ALA A 14 -11.67 -0.81 -2.26
CA ALA A 14 -12.10 0.41 -1.59
C ALA A 14 -13.60 0.40 -1.28
N LEU A 15 -14.45 0.05 -2.26
CA LEU A 15 -15.90 -0.04 -2.08
C LEU A 15 -16.30 -1.08 -1.03
N ARG A 16 -15.62 -2.24 -0.99
CA ARG A 16 -15.87 -3.26 0.03
C ARG A 16 -15.47 -2.78 1.44
N PHE A 17 -14.41 -1.99 1.53
CA PHE A 17 -14.00 -1.36 2.79
C PHE A 17 -15.03 -0.30 3.21
N GLU A 18 -15.39 0.61 2.32
CA GLU A 18 -16.38 1.66 2.56
C GLU A 18 -17.72 1.09 3.03
N TRP A 19 -18.25 0.09 2.34
CA TRP A 19 -19.50 -0.55 2.71
C TRP A 19 -19.44 -1.15 4.13
N ALA A 20 -18.37 -1.86 4.45
CA ALA A 20 -18.21 -2.45 5.78
C ALA A 20 -18.03 -1.38 6.87
N TRP A 21 -17.45 -0.23 6.51
CA TRP A 21 -17.29 0.91 7.42
C TRP A 21 -18.62 1.63 7.69
N GLN A 22 -19.47 1.78 6.68
CA GLN A 22 -20.81 2.37 6.80
C GLN A 22 -21.81 1.41 7.49
N HIS A 23 -21.61 0.10 7.31
CA HIS A 23 -22.52 -0.94 7.78
C HIS A 23 -21.84 -1.97 8.70
N PRO A 24 -21.22 -1.56 9.82
CA PRO A 24 -20.42 -2.45 10.67
C PRO A 24 -21.24 -3.60 11.26
N SER A 25 -22.51 -3.38 11.60
CA SER A 25 -23.40 -4.42 12.15
C SER A 25 -23.78 -5.52 11.17
N TYR A 26 -23.70 -5.25 9.86
CA TYR A 26 -23.99 -6.23 8.81
C TYR A 26 -22.72 -6.94 8.32
N SER A 27 -21.56 -6.34 8.58
CA SER A 27 -20.28 -6.93 8.20
C SER A 27 -19.93 -8.09 9.13
N ARG A 28 -19.87 -9.31 8.57
CA ARG A 28 -19.40 -10.52 9.28
C ARG A 28 -18.03 -10.36 9.94
N ARG A 29 -17.20 -9.44 9.43
CA ARG A 29 -15.84 -9.18 9.92
C ARG A 29 -15.79 -8.24 11.11
N LEU A 30 -16.92 -7.59 11.43
CA LEU A 30 -17.04 -6.56 12.47
C LEU A 30 -18.14 -6.91 13.48
N SER A 31 -18.52 -8.19 13.59
CA SER A 31 -19.49 -8.67 14.58
C SER A 31 -19.07 -8.39 16.02
N HIS A 32 -17.76 -8.30 16.28
CA HIS A 32 -17.19 -7.94 17.57
C HIS A 32 -17.25 -6.43 17.87
N VAL A 33 -17.54 -5.60 16.88
CA VAL A 33 -17.61 -4.14 17.04
C VAL A 33 -19.02 -3.78 17.53
N GLY A 34 -19.10 -3.34 18.79
CA GLY A 34 -20.37 -2.92 19.39
C GLY A 34 -21.04 -1.78 18.63
N LYS A 35 -22.39 -1.76 18.64
CA LYS A 35 -23.21 -0.70 18.03
C LYS A 35 -22.86 0.68 18.60
N ARG A 36 -23.21 1.73 17.85
CA ARG A 36 -23.03 3.12 18.27
C ARG A 36 -23.80 3.40 19.57
N ILE A 37 -23.14 4.01 20.55
CA ILE A 37 -23.77 4.38 21.82
C ILE A 37 -24.42 5.77 21.67
N ARG A 38 -25.53 6.03 22.38
CA ARG A 38 -26.32 7.28 22.25
C ARG A 38 -25.49 8.57 22.44
N ARG A 39 -24.47 8.54 23.30
CA ARG A 39 -23.57 9.69 23.58
C ARG A 39 -22.34 9.75 22.65
N GLU A 40 -22.12 8.74 21.81
CA GLU A 40 -20.97 8.66 20.92
C GLU A 40 -21.22 9.50 19.66
N SER A 41 -20.28 10.39 19.33
CA SER A 41 -20.36 11.16 18.08
C SER A 41 -20.21 10.24 16.87
N SER A 42 -20.71 10.67 15.71
CA SER A 42 -20.53 9.89 14.48
C SER A 42 -19.05 9.67 14.16
N LEU A 43 -18.20 10.68 14.36
CA LEU A 43 -16.76 10.58 14.13
C LEU A 43 -16.10 9.55 15.05
N HIS A 44 -16.38 9.59 16.36
CA HIS A 44 -15.81 8.63 17.31
C HIS A 44 -16.25 7.19 17.01
N PHE A 45 -17.52 7.00 16.66
CA PHE A 45 -18.02 5.68 16.28
C PHE A 45 -17.30 5.13 15.04
N HIS A 46 -17.22 5.91 13.97
CA HIS A 46 -16.56 5.47 12.74
C HIS A 46 -15.04 5.36 12.91
N TRP A 47 -14.42 6.17 13.77
CA TRP A 47 -13.01 6.01 14.14
C TRP A 47 -12.76 4.67 14.83
N ARG A 48 -13.60 4.30 15.81
CA ARG A 48 -13.52 2.99 16.46
C ARG A 48 -13.68 1.86 15.44
N VAL A 49 -14.69 1.94 14.59
CA VAL A 49 -14.94 0.93 13.53
C VAL A 49 -13.71 0.79 12.62
N VAL A 50 -13.16 1.89 12.10
CA VAL A 50 -12.02 1.83 11.19
C VAL A 50 -10.76 1.28 11.88
N SER A 51 -10.56 1.60 13.15
CA SER A 51 -9.45 1.08 13.95
C SER A 51 -9.49 -0.44 14.08
N HIS A 52 -10.69 -1.03 14.21
CA HIS A 52 -10.88 -2.48 14.11
C HIS A 52 -10.66 -3.00 12.70
N MET A 53 -11.18 -2.32 11.67
CA MET A 53 -11.05 -2.75 10.27
C MET A 53 -9.60 -2.88 9.83
N LEU A 54 -8.72 -1.95 10.21
CA LEU A 54 -7.30 -1.96 9.84
C LEU A 54 -6.54 -3.18 10.39
N ARG A 55 -7.10 -3.89 11.38
CA ARG A 55 -6.46 -5.04 12.04
C ARG A 55 -7.07 -6.39 11.67
N VAL A 56 -8.16 -6.42 10.91
CA VAL A 56 -8.80 -7.70 10.51
C VAL A 56 -8.62 -7.99 9.02
N PRO A 57 -8.50 -9.28 8.62
CA PRO A 57 -8.49 -9.64 7.21
C PRO A 57 -9.78 -9.20 6.51
N PRO A 58 -9.76 -8.91 5.19
CA PRO A 58 -8.58 -8.93 4.33
C PRO A 58 -7.74 -7.64 4.41
N TRP A 59 -8.17 -6.64 5.20
CA TRP A 59 -7.62 -5.29 5.15
C TRP A 59 -6.27 -5.17 5.85
N SER A 60 -6.02 -5.97 6.88
CA SER A 60 -4.80 -5.92 7.72
C SER A 60 -3.48 -6.19 7.01
N ARG A 61 -3.50 -6.64 5.74
CA ARG A 61 -2.29 -6.85 4.91
C ARG A 61 -2.26 -5.95 3.67
N LEU A 62 -3.25 -5.08 3.52
CA LEU A 62 -3.27 -4.12 2.42
C LEU A 62 -2.35 -2.94 2.76
N PRO A 63 -1.67 -2.35 1.77
CA PRO A 63 -0.81 -1.20 2.00
C PRO A 63 -1.63 0.08 2.14
N LEU A 64 -2.48 0.13 3.15
CA LEU A 64 -3.38 1.25 3.42
C LEU A 64 -2.65 2.37 4.15
N THR A 65 -3.16 3.58 4.02
CA THR A 65 -2.67 4.76 4.73
C THR A 65 -3.86 5.47 5.36
N VAL A 66 -3.76 5.72 6.66
CA VAL A 66 -4.72 6.50 7.42
C VAL A 66 -4.31 7.96 7.31
N ARG A 67 -5.09 8.83 6.67
CA ARG A 67 -4.69 10.23 6.45
C ARG A 67 -5.70 11.21 7.01
N TRP A 68 -5.26 11.99 7.99
CA TRP A 68 -6.02 13.10 8.57
C TRP A 68 -5.85 14.36 7.71
N LEU A 69 -6.94 14.82 7.11
CA LEU A 69 -6.95 16.03 6.29
C LEU A 69 -7.03 17.30 7.14
N ARG A 70 -7.53 17.18 8.37
CA ARG A 70 -7.65 18.26 9.35
C ARG A 70 -7.14 17.77 10.70
N ALA A 71 -6.00 18.30 11.15
CA ALA A 71 -5.34 17.86 12.38
C ALA A 71 -6.18 18.11 13.65
N GLU A 72 -7.03 19.13 13.64
CA GLU A 72 -7.94 19.48 14.75
C GLU A 72 -8.96 18.38 15.11
N TYR A 73 -9.23 17.45 14.18
CA TYR A 73 -10.13 16.31 14.41
C TYR A 73 -9.40 15.01 14.70
N HIS A 74 -8.07 15.04 14.82
CA HIS A 74 -7.25 13.85 15.04
C HIS A 74 -7.68 13.12 16.32
N LEU A 75 -7.93 11.82 16.17
CA LEU A 75 -8.18 10.92 17.28
C LEU A 75 -7.01 9.94 17.41
N LYS A 76 -6.54 9.73 18.64
CA LYS A 76 -5.49 8.74 18.94
C LYS A 76 -6.07 7.32 18.83
N PHE A 77 -5.24 6.37 18.45
CA PHE A 77 -5.58 4.94 18.52
C PHE A 77 -5.55 4.47 19.97
N ASP A 78 -6.46 3.57 20.32
CA ASP A 78 -6.30 2.75 21.53
C ASP A 78 -5.06 1.88 21.40
N ALA A 79 -4.35 1.61 22.50
CA ALA A 79 -3.11 0.84 22.49
C ALA A 79 -3.25 -0.54 21.81
N ALA A 80 -4.40 -1.19 21.97
CA ALA A 80 -4.70 -2.49 21.36
C ALA A 80 -5.13 -2.40 19.88
N LEU A 81 -5.46 -1.21 19.39
CA LEU A 81 -6.04 -0.97 18.06
C LEU A 81 -5.13 -0.17 17.13
N TRP A 82 -3.84 -0.04 17.46
CA TRP A 82 -2.87 0.56 16.54
C TRP A 82 -2.85 -0.15 15.18
N PRO A 83 -2.77 0.57 14.06
CA PRO A 83 -2.63 -0.06 12.76
C PRO A 83 -1.35 -0.91 12.69
N PRO A 84 -1.32 -1.94 11.84
CA PRO A 84 -0.08 -2.66 11.54
C PRO A 84 1.04 -1.72 11.09
N SER A 85 2.30 -2.06 11.39
CA SER A 85 3.48 -1.21 11.14
C SER A 85 3.66 -0.73 9.69
N HIS A 86 3.15 -1.49 8.72
CA HIS A 86 3.21 -1.14 7.29
C HIS A 86 2.12 -0.15 6.85
N MET A 87 1.18 0.21 7.73
CA MET A 87 0.11 1.17 7.46
C MET A 87 0.41 2.51 8.13
N PRO A 88 0.96 3.50 7.41
CA PRO A 88 1.30 4.77 8.02
C PRO A 88 0.05 5.60 8.36
N VAL A 89 0.20 6.39 9.43
CA VAL A 89 -0.72 7.48 9.77
C VAL A 89 -0.11 8.79 9.27
N ALA A 90 -0.83 9.52 8.44
CA ALA A 90 -0.35 10.71 7.74
C ALA A 90 -1.27 11.91 8.00
N PHE A 91 -0.74 13.11 7.77
CA PHE A 91 -1.49 14.36 7.91
C PHE A 91 -1.40 15.21 6.65
N GLY A 92 -2.42 16.05 6.43
CA GLY A 92 -2.47 17.01 5.32
C GLY A 92 -3.15 16.47 4.06
N ALA A 93 -3.21 17.32 3.04
CA ALA A 93 -3.95 17.07 1.80
C ALA A 93 -3.42 15.85 1.00
N VAL A 94 -4.28 15.33 0.11
CA VAL A 94 -3.90 14.31 -0.86
C VAL A 94 -3.49 14.99 -2.16
N ARG A 95 -2.36 14.58 -2.73
CA ARG A 95 -1.96 14.97 -4.07
C ARG A 95 -2.51 13.95 -5.07
N ALA A 96 -3.32 14.39 -6.02
CA ALA A 96 -3.73 13.55 -7.13
C ALA A 96 -2.70 13.67 -8.26
N LYS A 97 -1.96 12.59 -8.54
CA LYS A 97 -1.21 12.51 -9.80
C LYS A 97 -2.19 12.15 -10.92
N LYS A 98 -2.32 13.04 -11.92
CA LYS A 98 -2.98 12.67 -13.18
C LYS A 98 -2.19 11.51 -13.77
N LYS A 99 -2.82 10.35 -13.97
CA LYS A 99 -2.26 9.31 -14.83
C LYS A 99 -2.02 9.98 -16.19
N ARG A 100 -0.78 10.03 -16.66
CA ARG A 100 -0.55 10.35 -18.06
C ARG A 100 -1.30 9.29 -18.87
N PRO A 101 -2.06 9.65 -19.92
CA PRO A 101 -2.66 8.66 -20.78
C PRO A 101 -1.55 7.71 -21.20
N VAL A 102 -1.74 6.42 -20.95
CA VAL A 102 -1.01 5.41 -21.72
C VAL A 102 -1.50 5.66 -23.13
N GLY A 103 -0.64 6.26 -23.96
CA GLY A 103 -1.02 6.59 -25.33
C GLY A 103 -1.51 5.32 -26.00
N ASP A 104 -2.78 5.32 -26.41
CA ASP A 104 -3.24 4.45 -27.48
C ASP A 104 -2.45 4.86 -28.72
N GLY A 105 -1.33 4.17 -28.93
CA GLY A 105 -0.53 4.28 -30.13
C GLY A 105 -1.31 3.67 -31.29
N VAL A 106 -2.14 4.49 -31.94
CA VAL A 106 -2.68 4.17 -33.27
C VAL A 106 -1.97 5.04 -34.30
N ALA A 107 -1.03 4.38 -34.99
CA ALA A 107 -0.54 4.57 -36.35
C ALA A 107 0.30 5.81 -36.73
N SER A 108 1.58 5.54 -36.99
CA SER A 108 2.13 5.72 -38.34
C SER A 108 3.16 4.61 -38.61
N GLN A 109 2.78 3.68 -39.49
CA GLN A 109 3.72 2.77 -40.14
C GLN A 109 4.70 3.61 -40.95
N GLU A 110 5.99 3.52 -40.66
CA GLU A 110 7.10 3.50 -41.62
C GLU A 110 8.45 3.56 -40.87
N GLN A 111 9.15 2.42 -40.90
CA GLN A 111 10.62 2.30 -40.95
C GLN A 111 11.46 2.93 -39.81
N ARG A 112 11.96 2.06 -38.92
CA ARG A 112 13.40 1.74 -38.82
C ARG A 112 13.59 0.54 -37.89
N GLU A 113 14.10 -0.54 -38.48
CA GLU A 113 14.78 -1.61 -37.77
C GLU A 113 16.08 -1.03 -37.22
N GLU A 114 16.02 -0.49 -36.00
CA GLU A 114 17.20 -0.36 -35.16
C GLU A 114 17.04 -1.43 -34.08
N GLU A 115 17.88 -2.47 -34.17
CA GLU A 115 18.09 -3.44 -33.13
C GLU A 115 18.62 -2.72 -31.87
N GLU A 116 17.72 -2.08 -31.12
CA GLU A 116 17.98 -1.80 -29.72
C GLU A 116 18.10 -3.18 -29.06
N GLN A 117 19.33 -3.58 -28.75
CA GLN A 117 19.63 -4.72 -27.90
C GLN A 117 18.92 -4.50 -26.56
N GLU A 118 17.65 -4.92 -26.49
CA GLU A 118 16.85 -4.84 -25.28
C GLU A 118 17.58 -5.69 -24.25
N VAL A 119 18.26 -5.02 -23.29
CA VAL A 119 19.01 -5.69 -22.24
C VAL A 119 18.01 -6.50 -21.44
N LYS A 120 17.95 -7.80 -21.72
CA LYS A 120 17.07 -8.73 -21.05
C LYS A 120 17.50 -8.84 -19.60
N GLU A 121 16.82 -8.11 -18.72
CA GLU A 121 17.05 -8.19 -17.29
C GLU A 121 16.68 -9.60 -16.78
N ARG A 122 17.53 -10.15 -15.90
CA ARG A 122 17.35 -11.49 -15.34
C ARG A 122 16.94 -11.40 -13.89
N CYS A 123 16.00 -12.25 -13.50
CA CYS A 123 15.51 -12.32 -12.13
C CYS A 123 16.61 -12.82 -11.20
N LYS A 124 16.87 -12.10 -10.10
CA LYS A 124 17.87 -12.50 -9.10
C LYS A 124 17.58 -13.85 -8.44
N LEU A 125 16.34 -14.30 -8.44
CA LEU A 125 15.89 -15.50 -7.71
C LEU A 125 15.82 -16.77 -8.56
N CYS A 126 15.29 -16.70 -9.79
CA CYS A 126 15.21 -17.86 -10.68
C CYS A 126 16.17 -17.79 -11.86
N LEU A 127 16.89 -16.68 -12.04
CA LEU A 127 17.86 -16.44 -13.12
C LEU A 127 17.27 -16.41 -14.53
N GLU A 128 15.95 -16.49 -14.67
CA GLU A 128 15.23 -16.36 -15.94
C GLU A 128 14.97 -14.91 -16.33
N THR A 129 14.73 -14.68 -17.61
CA THR A 129 14.43 -13.35 -18.17
C THR A 129 13.11 -12.79 -17.59
N VAL A 130 13.10 -11.50 -17.25
CA VAL A 130 11.94 -10.82 -16.66
C VAL A 130 11.24 -9.99 -17.72
N LYS A 131 9.94 -10.24 -17.90
CA LYS A 131 9.07 -9.39 -18.74
C LYS A 131 8.72 -8.11 -17.99
N SER A 132 8.53 -7.02 -18.71
CA SER A 132 8.17 -5.70 -18.16
C SER A 132 6.90 -5.75 -17.29
N SER A 133 5.92 -6.57 -17.66
CA SER A 133 4.67 -6.77 -16.89
C SER A 133 4.90 -7.40 -15.52
N ASP A 134 5.94 -8.22 -15.36
CA ASP A 134 6.18 -9.04 -14.18
C ASP A 134 7.38 -8.52 -13.38
N LYS A 135 8.03 -7.46 -13.85
CA LYS A 135 9.20 -6.84 -13.23
C LYS A 135 8.86 -6.15 -11.91
N LEU A 136 9.65 -6.45 -10.89
CA LEU A 136 9.81 -5.63 -9.69
C LEU A 136 11.28 -5.25 -9.52
N SER A 137 11.53 -3.97 -9.31
CA SER A 137 12.84 -3.41 -9.00
C SER A 137 12.88 -2.91 -7.56
N CYS A 138 14.01 -3.11 -6.89
CA CYS A 138 14.28 -2.43 -5.63
C CYS A 138 14.14 -0.91 -5.82
N PHE A 139 13.49 -0.22 -4.88
CA PHE A 139 13.31 1.24 -4.93
C PHE A 139 14.47 2.00 -4.27
N LEU A 140 15.47 1.30 -3.73
CA LEU A 140 16.62 1.93 -3.10
C LEU A 140 17.66 2.30 -4.16
N PRO A 141 18.14 3.56 -4.23
CA PRO A 141 19.05 4.01 -5.28
C PRO A 141 20.36 3.23 -5.39
N SER A 142 20.82 2.64 -4.28
CA SER A 142 22.05 1.84 -4.23
C SER A 142 21.84 0.37 -4.60
N CYS A 143 20.69 0.00 -5.18
CA CYS A 143 20.34 -1.39 -5.46
C CYS A 143 19.63 -1.51 -6.81
N ASP A 144 20.24 -2.28 -7.70
CA ASP A 144 19.78 -2.56 -9.08
C ASP A 144 19.01 -3.87 -9.20
N THR A 145 18.62 -4.48 -8.07
CA THR A 145 18.04 -5.82 -8.08
C THR A 145 16.68 -5.86 -8.75
N VAL A 146 16.57 -6.77 -9.70
CA VAL A 146 15.33 -7.08 -10.44
C VAL A 146 14.89 -8.51 -10.14
N CYS A 147 13.59 -8.69 -9.90
CA CYS A 147 12.96 -9.99 -9.70
C CYS A 147 11.61 -10.05 -10.43
N HIS A 148 11.14 -11.25 -10.75
CA HIS A 148 9.72 -11.44 -11.05
C HIS A 148 8.86 -11.17 -9.81
N LEU A 149 7.67 -10.63 -10.02
CA LEU A 149 6.68 -10.34 -8.99
C LEU A 149 6.40 -11.57 -8.12
N ILE A 150 6.14 -12.72 -8.76
CA ILE A 150 5.80 -13.96 -8.05
C ILE A 150 7.02 -14.53 -7.31
N CYS A 151 8.21 -14.48 -7.92
CA CYS A 151 9.43 -14.95 -7.25
C CYS A 151 9.70 -14.15 -5.98
N LEU A 152 9.61 -12.81 -6.06
CA LEU A 152 9.83 -11.95 -4.90
C LEU A 152 8.74 -12.12 -3.84
N ALA A 153 7.48 -12.24 -4.25
CA ALA A 153 6.38 -12.51 -3.31
C ALA A 153 6.60 -13.81 -2.54
N LYS A 154 6.92 -14.91 -3.24
CA LYS A 154 7.24 -16.20 -2.61
C LYS A 154 8.45 -16.10 -1.69
N HIS A 155 9.47 -15.32 -2.08
CA HIS A 155 10.64 -15.07 -1.23
C HIS A 155 10.26 -14.37 0.07
N PHE A 156 9.41 -13.35 0.02
CA PHE A 156 8.95 -12.60 1.20
C PHE A 156 8.01 -13.43 2.08
N LEU A 157 7.25 -14.35 1.49
CA LEU A 157 6.31 -15.24 2.20
C LEU A 157 6.95 -16.50 2.78
N LYS A 158 8.25 -16.76 2.57
CA LYS A 158 8.92 -17.92 3.18
C LYS A 158 8.72 -18.05 4.70
N PRO A 159 8.71 -16.95 5.49
CA PRO A 159 8.42 -17.02 6.92
C PRO A 159 6.92 -17.22 7.25
N GLU A 160 6.02 -17.01 6.28
CA GLU A 160 4.56 -16.95 6.45
C GLU A 160 3.82 -17.67 5.30
N ASP A 161 3.96 -18.99 5.21
CA ASP A 161 3.44 -19.81 4.09
C ASP A 161 1.91 -19.82 3.93
N ASN A 162 1.17 -19.49 4.99
CA ASN A 162 -0.29 -19.43 4.99
C ASN A 162 -0.89 -18.13 4.42
N HIS A 163 -0.06 -17.22 3.90
CA HIS A 163 -0.51 -15.95 3.34
C HIS A 163 -0.24 -15.84 1.85
N LEU A 164 -1.15 -15.18 1.12
CA LEU A 164 -1.00 -14.92 -0.32
C LEU A 164 -0.36 -13.57 -0.63
N LEU A 165 -0.49 -12.61 0.28
CA LEU A 165 0.01 -11.24 0.10
C LEU A 165 1.15 -10.99 1.07
N PRO A 166 2.39 -10.74 0.60
CA PRO A 166 3.47 -10.29 1.46
C PRO A 166 3.16 -8.91 2.05
N VAL A 167 3.64 -8.66 3.26
CA VAL A 167 3.59 -7.32 3.90
C VAL A 167 4.96 -6.66 3.81
N GLU A 168 6.00 -7.40 4.19
CA GLU A 168 7.39 -6.98 4.17
C GLU A 168 8.32 -8.15 3.85
N GLY A 169 9.56 -7.85 3.49
CA GLY A 169 10.60 -8.85 3.31
C GLY A 169 11.94 -8.23 2.93
N ARG A 170 13.00 -9.05 2.93
CA ARG A 170 14.36 -8.58 2.63
C ARG A 170 14.66 -8.67 1.14
N CYS A 171 15.23 -7.61 0.58
CA CYS A 171 15.67 -7.60 -0.81
C CYS A 171 16.77 -8.65 -1.06
N PRO A 172 16.68 -9.52 -2.08
CA PRO A 172 17.71 -10.54 -2.32
C PRO A 172 19.08 -9.97 -2.78
N GLY A 173 19.14 -8.71 -3.21
CA GLY A 173 20.41 -8.03 -3.54
C GLY A 173 20.98 -7.26 -2.37
N CYS A 174 20.31 -6.19 -1.93
CA CYS A 174 20.84 -5.31 -0.88
C CYS A 174 20.51 -5.73 0.56
N GLN A 175 19.72 -6.79 0.75
CA GLN A 175 19.32 -7.34 2.06
C GLN A 175 18.56 -6.39 3.00
N ARG A 176 18.21 -5.17 2.54
CA ARG A 176 17.39 -4.24 3.32
C ARG A 176 15.94 -4.69 3.36
N SER A 177 15.25 -4.35 4.45
CA SER A 177 13.81 -4.60 4.59
C SER A 177 13.03 -3.67 3.68
N LEU A 178 12.09 -4.22 2.91
CA LEU A 178 11.21 -3.49 2.01
C LEU A 178 9.76 -3.84 2.31
N LEU A 179 8.89 -2.83 2.31
CA LEU A 179 7.45 -3.03 2.34
C LEU A 179 6.94 -3.45 0.96
N TRP A 180 6.09 -4.47 0.91
CA TRP A 180 5.50 -4.95 -0.33
C TRP A 180 4.66 -3.87 -1.03
N GLY A 181 3.87 -3.12 -0.26
CA GLY A 181 3.09 -1.98 -0.77
C GLY A 181 3.94 -0.95 -1.50
N ASN A 182 5.13 -0.67 -0.97
CA ASN A 182 6.08 0.27 -1.53
C ASN A 182 6.65 -0.22 -2.87
N LEU A 183 7.00 -1.51 -2.96
CA LEU A 183 7.43 -2.14 -4.23
C LEU A 183 6.35 -2.06 -5.31
N ILE A 184 5.09 -2.35 -4.97
CA ILE A 184 3.98 -2.27 -5.92
C ILE A 184 3.72 -0.82 -6.36
N ARG A 185 3.76 0.13 -5.43
CA ARG A 185 3.65 1.57 -5.75
C ARG A 185 4.80 2.03 -6.66
N HIS A 186 6.03 1.58 -6.41
CA HIS A 186 7.20 1.86 -7.24
C HIS A 186 7.04 1.32 -8.66
N LYS A 187 6.62 0.07 -8.82
CA LYS A 187 6.27 -0.50 -10.13
C LYS A 187 5.24 0.34 -10.88
N ASN A 188 4.23 0.84 -10.17
CA ASN A 188 3.15 1.65 -10.74
C ASN A 188 3.52 3.14 -10.89
N ARG A 189 4.77 3.54 -10.59
CA ARG A 189 5.26 4.94 -10.64
C ARG A 189 4.49 5.90 -9.70
N CYS A 190 4.00 5.37 -8.58
CA CYS A 190 3.29 6.09 -7.53
C CYS A 190 4.09 6.13 -6.20
N TYR A 191 5.42 6.01 -6.25
CA TYR A 191 6.26 5.85 -5.06
C TYR A 191 6.75 7.16 -4.45
N ASP A 192 6.96 8.22 -5.25
CA ASP A 192 7.54 9.50 -4.83
C ASP A 192 6.80 10.19 -3.66
N ASP A 193 5.55 9.81 -3.39
CA ASP A 193 4.76 10.36 -2.27
C ASP A 193 5.26 9.88 -0.88
N LEU A 194 6.17 8.90 -0.81
CA LEU A 194 6.67 8.32 0.45
C LEU A 194 7.94 8.99 0.98
N GLU A 195 8.75 9.64 0.13
CA GLU A 195 9.96 10.34 0.60
C GLU A 195 9.60 11.59 1.43
N GLU A 196 8.50 12.28 1.12
CA GLU A 196 7.97 13.38 1.95
C GLU A 196 7.34 12.90 3.28
N MET A 197 7.03 11.60 3.43
CA MET A 197 6.48 11.06 4.68
C MET A 197 7.58 10.75 5.71
N ALA A 198 8.83 10.58 5.27
CA ALA A 198 9.99 10.36 6.15
C ALA A 198 10.51 11.66 6.80
N THR A 199 9.99 12.82 6.40
CA THR A 199 10.45 14.14 6.89
C THR A 199 9.59 14.74 8.00
N VAL A 200 8.60 14.03 8.54
CA VAL A 200 7.93 14.48 9.77
C VAL A 200 8.83 14.09 10.95
N PRO A 201 9.36 15.05 11.73
CA PRO A 201 10.24 14.73 12.84
C PRO A 201 9.54 13.80 13.83
N LEU A 202 10.25 12.75 14.26
CA LEU A 202 9.97 11.91 15.44
C LEU A 202 9.96 12.71 16.77
N SER A 203 9.84 14.04 16.71
CA SER A 203 9.96 14.98 17.82
C SER A 203 8.59 15.44 18.31
N GLN A 204 7.65 14.52 18.53
CA GLN A 204 6.44 14.81 19.30
C GLN A 204 5.77 13.56 19.91
N GLU A 205 6.53 12.47 20.07
CA GLU A 205 6.17 11.40 20.99
C GLU A 205 6.87 11.64 22.32
N LEU A 206 6.31 12.53 23.16
CA LEU A 206 6.51 12.61 24.62
C LEU A 206 5.60 13.73 25.18
N CYS A 207 4.29 13.44 25.25
CA CYS A 207 3.35 13.91 26.28
C CYS A 207 1.97 13.26 26.07
#